data_AF-A0A517D8R5-F1
#
_entry.id   AF-A0A517D8R5-F1
#
_cell.length_a   1.000
_cell.length_b   1.000
_cell.length_c   1.000
_cell.angle_alpha   90.00
_cell.angle_beta   90.00
_cell.angle_gamma   90.00
#
_symmetry.space_group_name_H-M   'P 1'
#
loop_
_entity.id
_entity.type
_entity.pdbx_description
1 polymer ?
#
loop_
_entity_poly.entity_id
_entity_poly.type
_entity_poly.pdbx_seq_one_letter_code
_entity_poly.pdbx_strand_id
1 'polypeptide(L)'
;MTKENSKRVQANVNVDVAKDAEEVMDELGINPTTVINALYKKIAATGEIPFSFSLTADQKADLAVKRASRKVPVVKLRTKQEIEDFFENEN
;
A
#
# COMPACT_ATOMS: atom_id res chain seq x y z
N MET A 1 -9.86 -4.50 34.81
CA MET A 1 -8.66 -3.64 34.72
C MET A 1 -9.04 -2.25 35.20
N THR A 2 -8.48 -1.80 36.31
CA THR A 2 -8.62 -0.42 36.79
C THR A 2 -7.94 0.54 35.80
N LYS A 3 -8.53 1.73 35.61
CA LYS A 3 -8.07 2.77 34.65
C LYS A 3 -6.60 3.18 34.82
N GLU A 4 -5.98 2.89 35.96
CA GLU A 4 -4.61 3.31 36.30
C GLU A 4 -3.51 2.62 35.47
N ASN A 5 -3.78 1.48 34.82
CA ASN A 5 -2.76 0.73 34.06
C ASN A 5 -2.96 0.74 32.53
N SER A 6 -3.78 1.66 31.99
CA SER A 6 -3.99 1.79 30.54
C SER A 6 -3.37 3.07 29.97
N LYS A 7 -2.56 2.95 28.92
CA LYS A 7 -2.06 4.09 28.14
C LYS A 7 -2.92 4.30 26.91
N ARG A 8 -3.41 5.53 26.68
CA ARG A 8 -4.13 5.90 25.46
C ARG A 8 -3.13 6.17 24.33
N VAL A 9 -3.33 5.53 23.18
CA VAL A 9 -2.58 5.74 21.94
C VAL A 9 -3.52 6.36 20.92
N GLN A 10 -3.07 7.42 20.23
CA GLN A 10 -3.84 8.13 19.21
C GLN A 10 -2.96 8.35 17.97
N ALA A 11 -3.51 8.05 16.81
CA ALA A 11 -2.89 8.31 15.52
C ALA A 11 -3.98 8.59 14.49
N ASN A 12 -3.67 9.42 13.48
CA ASN A 12 -4.56 9.64 12.35
C ASN A 12 -4.31 8.55 11.30
N VAL A 13 -5.39 8.01 10.75
CA VAL A 13 -5.37 7.02 9.67
C VAL A 13 -6.25 7.54 8.54
N ASN A 14 -5.89 7.24 7.29
CA ASN A 14 -6.76 7.53 6.16
C ASN A 14 -8.09 6.77 6.34
N VAL A 15 -9.21 7.43 6.03
CA VAL A 15 -10.55 6.89 6.32
C VAL A 15 -10.87 5.61 5.55
N ASP A 16 -10.43 5.51 4.28
CA ASP A 16 -10.71 4.34 3.45
C ASP A 16 -9.83 3.17 3.90
N VAL A 17 -8.56 3.42 4.20
CA VAL A 17 -7.65 2.42 4.78
C VAL A 17 -8.18 1.89 6.13
N ALA A 18 -8.75 2.76 6.96
CA ALA A 18 -9.33 2.35 8.23
C ALA A 18 -10.55 1.44 8.02
N LYS A 19 -11.47 1.81 7.12
CA LYS A 19 -12.65 1.02 6.78
C LYS A 19 -12.28 -0.36 6.24
N ASP A 20 -11.40 -0.42 5.24
CA ASP A 20 -10.99 -1.69 4.63
C ASP A 20 -10.37 -2.63 5.69
N ALA A 21 -9.57 -2.08 6.60
CA ALA A 21 -8.98 -2.86 7.68
C ALA A 21 -10.02 -3.31 8.72
N GLU A 22 -10.98 -2.45 9.06
CA GLU A 22 -12.06 -2.73 10.01
C GLU A 22 -13.03 -3.79 9.47
N GLU A 23 -13.35 -3.80 8.18
CA GLU A 23 -14.15 -4.87 7.54
C GLU A 23 -13.48 -6.24 7.71
N VAL A 24 -12.17 -6.33 7.46
CA VAL A 24 -11.41 -7.57 7.68
C VAL A 24 -11.40 -7.97 9.15
N MET A 25 -11.25 -7.00 10.05
CA MET A 25 -11.27 -7.25 11.50
C MET A 25 -12.65 -7.78 11.96
N ASP A 26 -13.73 -7.23 11.43
CA ASP A 26 -15.10 -7.65 11.72
C ASP A 26 -15.37 -9.08 11.25
N GLU A 27 -14.94 -9.45 10.04
CA GLU A 27 -15.01 -10.83 9.53
C GLU A 27 -14.21 -11.83 10.40
N LEU A 28 -13.13 -11.36 11.03
CA LEU A 28 -12.33 -12.16 11.97
C LEU A 28 -12.89 -12.14 13.41
N GLY A 29 -13.92 -11.32 13.70
CA GLY A 29 -14.46 -11.14 15.04
C GLY A 29 -13.50 -10.46 16.02
N ILE A 30 -12.56 -9.66 15.52
CA ILE A 30 -11.53 -8.98 16.31
C ILE A 30 -11.78 -7.47 16.23
N ASN A 31 -11.64 -6.74 17.35
CA ASN A 31 -11.74 -5.28 17.32
C ASN A 31 -10.34 -4.61 17.17
N PRO A 32 -10.28 -3.34 16.74
CA PRO A 32 -9.02 -2.61 16.59
C PRO A 32 -8.17 -2.55 17.87
N THR A 33 -8.81 -2.46 19.04
CA THR A 33 -8.07 -2.44 20.33
C THR A 33 -7.29 -3.74 20.56
N THR A 34 -7.85 -4.88 20.18
CA THR A 34 -7.17 -6.17 20.26
C THR A 34 -5.97 -6.23 19.32
N VAL A 35 -6.12 -5.76 18.08
CA VAL A 35 -5.04 -5.71 17.08
C VAL A 35 -3.89 -4.83 17.57
N ILE A 36 -4.18 -3.62 18.05
CA ILE A 36 -3.17 -2.70 18.59
C ILE A 36 -2.44 -3.32 19.78
N ASN A 37 -3.16 -3.93 20.73
CA ASN A 37 -2.50 -4.60 21.86
C ASN A 37 -1.64 -5.78 21.43
N ALA A 38 -2.07 -6.56 20.45
CA ALA A 38 -1.28 -7.66 19.89
C ALA A 38 0.01 -7.16 19.24
N LEU A 39 -0.06 -6.05 18.49
CA LEU A 39 1.09 -5.37 17.90
C LEU A 39 2.11 -4.95 18.98
N TYR A 40 1.67 -4.27 20.04
CA TYR A 40 2.56 -3.87 21.15
C TYR A 40 3.21 -5.07 21.84
N LYS A 41 2.44 -6.14 22.12
CA LYS A 41 2.98 -7.36 22.72
C LYS A 41 4.01 -8.03 21.81
N LYS A 42 3.75 -8.07 20.50
CA LYS A 42 4.68 -8.66 19.53
C LYS A 42 5.99 -7.87 19.48
N ILE A 43 5.92 -6.54 19.39
CA ILE A 43 7.10 -5.66 19.43
C ILE A 43 7.91 -5.87 20.72
N ALA A 44 7.24 -5.89 21.87
CA ALA A 44 7.90 -6.09 23.16
C ALA A 44 8.56 -7.47 23.27
N ALA A 45 7.94 -8.50 22.67
CA ALA A 45 8.45 -9.88 22.72
C ALA A 45 9.61 -10.12 21.75
N THR A 46 9.62 -9.48 20.58
CA THR A 46 10.63 -9.73 19.53
C THR A 46 11.72 -8.66 19.45
N GLY A 47 11.49 -7.48 20.02
CA GLY A 47 12.41 -6.33 19.89
C GLY A 47 12.41 -5.68 18.51
N GLU A 48 11.43 -5.99 17.65
CA GLU A 48 11.34 -5.49 16.27
C GLU A 48 9.89 -5.17 15.86
N ILE A 49 9.72 -4.35 14.83
CA ILE A 49 8.41 -4.06 14.24
C ILE A 49 7.96 -5.27 13.41
N PRO A 50 6.79 -5.89 13.69
CA PRO A 50 6.39 -7.17 13.10
C PRO A 50 5.78 -7.01 11.70
N PHE A 51 6.33 -6.11 10.90
CA PHE A 51 6.03 -5.96 9.48
C PHE A 51 7.23 -5.29 8.80
N SER A 52 7.47 -5.67 7.54
CA SER A 52 8.57 -5.10 6.77
C SER A 52 8.17 -3.77 6.15
N PHE A 53 9.06 -2.78 6.18
CA PHE A 53 8.95 -1.57 5.37
C PHE A 53 9.53 -1.84 3.97
N SER A 54 8.84 -2.69 3.21
CA SER A 54 9.22 -3.06 1.85
C SER A 54 8.03 -2.98 0.91
N LEU A 55 8.32 -2.77 -0.38
CA LEU A 55 7.28 -2.82 -1.40
C LEU A 55 6.73 -4.24 -1.53
N THR A 56 5.40 -4.36 -1.70
CA THR A 56 4.76 -5.62 -2.07
C THR A 56 5.28 -6.12 -3.43
N ALA A 57 5.06 -7.39 -3.75
CA ALA A 57 5.44 -7.93 -5.06
C ALA A 57 4.81 -7.11 -6.20
N ASP A 58 3.53 -6.75 -6.05
CA ASP A 58 2.79 -5.95 -7.03
C ASP A 58 3.39 -4.55 -7.16
N GLN A 59 3.66 -3.88 -6.03
CA GLN A 59 4.32 -2.57 -6.04
C GLN A 59 5.72 -2.63 -6.67
N LYS A 60 6.46 -3.74 -6.50
CA LYS A 60 7.74 -3.96 -7.17
C LYS A 60 7.56 -4.16 -8.67
N ALA A 61 6.54 -4.91 -9.09
CA ALA A 61 6.21 -5.12 -10.50
C ALA A 61 5.83 -3.79 -11.17
N ASP A 62 4.94 -3.01 -10.56
CA ASP A 62 4.55 -1.67 -11.03
C ASP A 62 5.78 -0.75 -11.14
N LEU A 63 6.65 -0.78 -10.14
CA LEU A 63 7.89 -0.01 -10.15
C LEU A 63 8.84 -0.48 -11.27
N ALA A 64 8.90 -1.78 -11.56
CA ALA A 64 9.70 -2.33 -12.64
C ALA A 64 9.18 -1.86 -14.01
N VAL A 65 7.86 -1.93 -14.25
CA VAL A 65 7.22 -1.40 -15.46
C VAL A 65 7.50 0.09 -15.61
N LYS A 66 7.31 0.87 -14.54
CA LYS A 66 7.59 2.32 -14.52
C LYS A 66 9.06 2.65 -14.75
N ARG A 67 9.99 1.76 -14.43
CA ARG A 67 11.43 1.93 -14.71
C ARG A 67 11.77 1.54 -16.14
N ALA A 68 11.18 0.46 -16.65
CA ALA A 68 11.37 0.00 -18.03
C ALA A 68 10.86 1.04 -19.02
N SER A 69 9.68 1.62 -18.78
CA SER A 69 9.09 2.63 -19.65
C SER A 69 9.95 3.90 -19.81
N ARG A 70 10.79 4.24 -18.83
CA ARG A 70 11.73 5.37 -18.95
C ARG A 70 12.80 5.17 -20.00
N LYS A 71 13.10 3.91 -20.35
CA LYS A 71 14.10 3.55 -21.37
C LYS A 71 13.47 3.42 -22.76
N VAL A 72 12.15 3.43 -22.85
CA VAL A 72 11.43 3.36 -24.12
C VAL A 72 11.37 4.77 -24.71
N PRO A 73 11.81 4.97 -25.96
CA PRO A 73 11.72 6.27 -26.61
C PRO A 73 10.26 6.72 -26.71
N VAL A 74 9.99 7.95 -26.25
CA VAL A 74 8.65 8.54 -26.32
C VAL A 74 8.50 9.28 -27.65
N VAL A 75 7.61 8.79 -28.51
CA VAL A 75 7.21 9.49 -29.74
C VAL A 75 6.09 10.47 -29.40
N LYS A 76 6.28 11.76 -29.72
CA LYS A 76 5.25 12.79 -29.54
C LYS A 76 4.52 13.00 -30.84
N LEU A 77 3.27 12.54 -30.91
CA LEU A 77 2.38 12.73 -32.04
C LEU A 77 1.54 13.99 -31.78
N ARG A 78 1.68 15.00 -32.63
CA ARG A 78 1.08 16.33 -32.47
C ARG A 78 0.06 16.65 -33.55
N THR A 79 0.10 15.94 -34.67
CA THR A 79 -0.82 16.14 -35.80
C THR A 79 -1.58 14.86 -36.11
N LYS A 80 -2.75 15.01 -36.75
CA LYS A 80 -3.57 13.86 -37.16
C LYS A 80 -2.81 12.92 -38.10
N GLN A 81 -2.02 13.49 -39.01
CA GLN A 81 -1.23 12.74 -39.98
C GLN A 81 -0.10 11.96 -39.31
N GLU A 82 0.60 12.54 -38.32
CA GLU A 82 1.60 11.81 -37.52
C GLU A 82 1.00 10.62 -36.76
N ILE A 83 -0.27 10.71 -36.33
CA ILE A 83 -0.97 9.60 -35.68
C ILE A 83 -1.27 8.49 -36.69
N GLU A 84 -1.79 8.84 -37.86
CA GLU A 84 -2.10 7.88 -38.94
C GLU A 84 -0.81 7.15 -39.39
N ASP A 85 0.27 7.89 -39.64
CA ASP A 85 1.57 7.32 -40.03
C ASP A 85 2.16 6.37 -38.95
N PHE A 86 1.93 6.65 -37.67
CA PHE A 86 2.43 5.79 -36.59
C PHE A 86 1.74 4.42 -36.57
N PHE A 87 0.43 4.38 -36.83
CA PHE A 87 -0.35 3.13 -36.85
C PHE A 87 -0.19 2.35 -38.15
N GLU A 88 0.13 2.99 -39.27
CA GLU A 88 0.32 2.32 -40.57
C GLU A 88 1.69 1.63 -40.71
N ASN A 89 2.68 2.04 -39.91
CA ASN A 89 4.03 1.46 -39.92
C ASN A 89 4.22 0.26 -38.96
N GLU A 90 3.16 -0.28 -38.33
CA GLU A 90 3.18 -1.53 -37.55
C GLU A 90 2.82 -2.79 -38.41
N ASN A 91 3.38 -2.91 -39.63
CA ASN A 91 3.33 -4.12 -40.47
C ASN A 91 4.72 -4.73 -40.70
#